data_AF-A0A2Z4NCV2-F1
#
_entry.id   AF-A0A2Z4NCV2-F1
#
_cell.length_a   1.000
_cell.length_b   1.000
_cell.length_c   1.000
_cell.angle_alpha   90.00
_cell.angle_beta   90.00
_cell.angle_gamma   90.00
#
_symmetry.space_group_name_H-M   'P 1'
#
loop_
_entity.id
_entity.type
_entity.pdbx_description
1 polymer ?
#
loop_
_entity_poly.entity_id
_entity_poly.type
_entity_poly.pdbx_seq_one_letter_code
_entity_poly.pdbx_strand_id
1 'polypeptide(L)'
;MKKSSKLFIGLGSLAVCVMPIAMISCAKSKQKEAKLKTQDYLSRLKNYFANDSSDPKTKELLKTRIEEMEKQLKTTNFDEMTDQQAEASIQLIDAAISLLKSAGINI
;
A
#
# COMPACT_ATOMS: atom_id res chain seq x y z
N MET A 1 22.76 12.00 50.23
CA MET A 1 23.17 11.06 49.16
C MET A 1 21.95 10.26 48.70
N LYS A 2 21.77 10.19 47.36
CA LYS A 2 20.95 9.27 46.55
C LYS A 2 19.42 9.16 46.73
N LYS A 3 18.73 9.83 45.80
CA LYS A 3 17.51 9.37 45.10
C LYS A 3 17.65 7.91 44.62
N SER A 4 16.58 7.12 44.70
CA SER A 4 16.18 6.26 43.57
C SER A 4 14.71 5.82 43.70
N SER A 5 13.88 6.44 42.88
CA SER A 5 12.56 5.98 42.48
C SER A 5 12.68 4.70 41.65
N LYS A 6 11.80 3.71 41.88
CA LYS A 6 11.42 2.69 40.88
C LYS A 6 9.94 2.32 41.07
N LEU A 7 9.08 3.14 40.49
CA LEU A 7 7.73 2.75 40.09
C LEU A 7 7.82 2.00 38.76
N PHE A 8 7.15 0.85 38.72
CA PHE A 8 6.30 0.29 37.65
C PHE A 8 6.76 0.29 36.19
N ILE A 9 6.38 -0.80 35.51
CA ILE A 9 5.85 -0.97 34.14
C ILE A 9 6.28 -2.40 33.76
N GLY A 10 5.42 -3.42 33.85
CA GLY A 10 4.14 -3.49 33.16
C GLY A 10 4.37 -4.08 31.78
N LEU A 11 4.52 -5.42 31.70
CA LEU A 11 4.36 -6.18 30.47
C LEU A 11 2.95 -5.89 29.93
N GLY A 12 2.83 -5.06 28.91
CA GLY A 12 1.51 -4.65 28.44
C GLY A 12 1.50 -3.62 27.33
N SER A 13 2.42 -3.74 26.38
CA SER A 13 2.23 -3.19 25.04
C SER A 13 3.17 -3.92 24.11
N LEU A 14 2.60 -4.86 23.36
CA LEU A 14 3.08 -5.18 22.02
C LEU A 14 3.06 -3.88 21.23
N ALA A 15 4.14 -3.11 21.36
CA ALA A 15 4.54 -2.11 20.40
C ALA A 15 4.80 -2.89 19.11
N VAL A 16 3.74 -3.06 18.33
CA VAL A 16 3.83 -3.42 16.93
C VAL A 16 4.52 -2.24 16.26
N CYS A 17 5.85 -2.28 16.28
CA CYS A 17 6.70 -1.44 15.46
C CYS A 17 6.42 -1.79 14.00
N VAL A 18 5.46 -1.11 13.39
CA VAL A 18 5.45 -0.90 11.94
C VAL A 18 5.65 0.59 11.72
N MET A 19 6.93 0.88 11.48
CA MET A 19 7.55 2.00 10.79
C MET A 19 6.70 3.26 10.53
N PRO A 20 7.18 4.46 10.92
CA PRO A 20 6.62 5.70 10.42
C PRO A 20 7.00 5.83 8.94
N ILE A 21 6.06 5.58 8.02
CA ILE A 21 6.20 6.06 6.66
C ILE A 21 6.05 7.58 6.75
N ALA A 22 7.23 8.21 6.81
CA ALA A 22 7.53 9.60 6.54
C ALA A 22 6.34 10.57 6.44
N MET A 23 6.21 11.41 7.47
CA MET A 23 5.59 12.73 7.35
C MET A 23 6.25 13.48 6.18
N ILE A 24 5.53 13.63 5.06
CA ILE A 24 5.91 14.57 4.01
C ILE A 24 4.69 15.47 3.75
N SER A 25 4.86 16.75 4.06
CA SER A 25 4.21 17.96 3.50
C SER A 25 2.78 17.83 2.89
N CYS A 26 1.78 18.24 3.67
CA CYS A 26 0.32 18.12 3.48
C CYS A 26 -0.35 18.89 2.30
N ALA A 27 0.25 19.02 1.13
CA ALA A 27 -0.48 19.54 -0.05
C ALA A 27 0.05 19.09 -1.42
N LYS A 28 1.30 18.58 -1.47
CA LYS A 28 1.88 17.93 -2.67
C LYS A 28 2.29 16.48 -2.43
N SER A 29 2.16 16.00 -1.19
CA SER A 29 2.59 14.66 -0.83
C SER A 29 1.55 13.61 -1.15
N LYS A 30 0.24 13.90 -0.99
CA LYS A 30 -0.81 12.89 -1.12
C LYS A 30 -1.01 12.45 -2.57
N GLN A 31 -1.03 13.38 -3.53
CA GLN A 31 -1.08 13.04 -4.95
C GLN A 31 0.14 12.19 -5.36
N LYS A 32 1.33 12.59 -4.92
CA LYS A 32 2.58 11.89 -5.20
C LYS A 32 2.61 10.52 -4.53
N GLU A 33 2.13 10.41 -3.30
CA GLU A 33 1.98 9.15 -2.56
C GLU A 33 1.01 8.23 -3.28
N ALA A 34 -0.16 8.71 -3.69
CA ALA A 34 -1.13 7.94 -4.47
C ALA A 34 -0.52 7.41 -5.77
N LYS A 35 0.21 8.25 -6.51
CA LYS A 35 0.92 7.85 -7.73
C LYS A 35 1.95 6.76 -7.46
N LEU A 36 2.84 6.99 -6.49
CA LEU A 36 3.89 6.04 -6.13
C LEU A 36 3.31 4.71 -5.66
N LYS A 37 2.25 4.75 -4.85
CA LYS A 37 1.59 3.55 -4.33
C LYS A 37 0.88 2.77 -5.42
N THR A 38 0.27 3.46 -6.38
CA THR A 38 -0.32 2.82 -7.57
C THR A 38 0.76 2.15 -8.42
N GLN A 39 1.92 2.81 -8.60
CA GLN A 39 3.06 2.24 -9.33
C GLN A 39 3.66 1.03 -8.60
N ASP A 40 3.84 1.11 -7.28
CA ASP A 40 4.33 0.01 -6.44
C ASP A 40 3.40 -1.20 -6.51
N TYR A 41 2.09 -0.98 -6.32
CA TYR A 41 1.09 -2.03 -6.41
C TYR A 41 1.07 -2.70 -7.78
N LEU A 42 1.15 -1.93 -8.87
CA LEU A 42 1.27 -2.48 -10.22
C LEU A 42 2.56 -3.30 -10.40
N SER A 43 3.69 -2.80 -9.91
CA SER A 43 4.98 -3.50 -9.98
C SER A 43 4.91 -4.85 -9.27
N ARG A 44 4.30 -4.87 -8.09
CA ARG A 44 4.11 -6.09 -7.27
C ARG A 44 3.16 -7.07 -7.95
N LEU A 45 2.05 -6.60 -8.54
CA LEU A 45 1.16 -7.44 -9.36
C LEU A 45 1.87 -8.06 -10.56
N LYS A 46 2.70 -7.28 -11.28
CA LYS A 46 3.50 -7.78 -12.40
C LYS A 46 4.53 -8.82 -11.96
N ASN A 47 5.21 -8.55 -10.85
CA ASN A 47 6.16 -9.50 -10.27
C ASN A 47 5.46 -10.80 -9.87
N TYR A 48 4.31 -10.69 -9.21
CA TYR A 48 3.47 -11.84 -8.89
C TYR A 48 3.09 -12.59 -10.15
N PHE A 49 2.49 -11.93 -11.15
CA PHE A 49 2.11 -12.56 -12.42
C PHE A 49 3.26 -13.28 -13.14
N ALA A 50 4.49 -12.73 -13.09
CA ALA A 50 5.67 -13.34 -13.70
C ALA A 50 6.13 -14.62 -12.97
N ASN A 51 5.95 -14.70 -11.66
CA ASN A 51 6.32 -15.84 -10.82
C ASN A 51 5.14 -16.78 -10.51
N ASP A 52 3.93 -16.34 -10.84
CA ASP A 52 2.70 -17.03 -10.51
C ASP A 52 2.58 -18.33 -11.30
N SER A 53 2.22 -19.39 -10.60
CA SER A 53 1.94 -20.72 -11.17
C SER A 53 0.45 -21.06 -11.07
N SER A 54 -0.40 -20.05 -10.87
CA SER A 54 -1.84 -20.24 -10.78
C SER A 54 -2.41 -20.71 -12.11
N ASP A 55 -3.66 -21.18 -12.04
CA ASP A 55 -4.37 -21.67 -13.21
C ASP A 55 -4.52 -20.59 -14.30
N PRO A 56 -4.69 -20.98 -15.58
CA PRO A 56 -4.76 -20.05 -16.68
C PRO A 56 -5.83 -18.96 -16.54
N LYS A 57 -6.96 -19.25 -15.87
CA LYS A 57 -8.05 -18.29 -15.68
C LYS A 57 -7.68 -17.23 -14.65
N THR A 58 -7.02 -17.62 -13.56
CA THR A 58 -6.46 -16.68 -12.58
C THR A 58 -5.39 -15.79 -13.22
N LYS A 59 -4.54 -16.37 -14.09
CA LYS A 59 -3.56 -15.58 -14.86
C LYS A 59 -4.21 -14.58 -15.80
N GLU A 60 -5.27 -14.96 -16.51
CA GLU A 60 -5.98 -14.05 -17.40
C GLU A 60 -6.62 -12.87 -16.64
N LEU A 61 -7.20 -13.14 -15.46
CA LEU A 61 -7.74 -12.11 -14.57
C LEU A 61 -6.65 -11.17 -14.06
N LEU A 62 -5.51 -11.71 -13.61
CA LEU A 62 -4.35 -10.90 -13.18
C LEU A 62 -3.80 -10.04 -14.31
N LYS A 63 -3.68 -10.60 -15.51
CA LYS A 63 -3.24 -9.87 -16.71
C LYS A 63 -4.19 -8.71 -17.02
N THR A 64 -5.49 -8.98 -17.07
CA THR A 64 -6.51 -7.95 -17.30
C THR A 64 -6.40 -6.85 -16.26
N ARG A 65 -6.23 -7.22 -14.98
CA ARG A 65 -6.10 -6.25 -13.90
C ARG A 65 -4.84 -5.39 -14.01
N ILE A 66 -3.72 -5.98 -14.41
CA ILE A 66 -2.47 -5.26 -14.69
C ILE A 66 -2.67 -4.26 -15.82
N GLU A 67 -3.32 -4.65 -16.92
CA GLU A 67 -3.59 -3.78 -18.08
C GLU A 67 -4.52 -2.61 -17.71
N GLU A 68 -5.58 -2.88 -16.94
CA GLU A 68 -6.48 -1.84 -16.40
C GLU A 68 -5.71 -0.82 -15.54
N MET A 69 -4.85 -1.31 -14.65
CA MET A 69 -4.04 -0.46 -13.78
C MET A 69 -3.00 0.36 -14.54
N GLU A 70 -2.35 -0.23 -15.55
CA GLU A 70 -1.44 0.50 -16.44
C GLU A 70 -2.16 1.61 -17.19
N LYS A 71 -3.37 1.32 -17.67
CA LYS A 71 -4.22 2.31 -18.33
C LYS A 71 -4.58 3.43 -17.35
N GLN A 72 -5.06 3.08 -16.14
CA GLN A 72 -5.36 4.05 -15.10
C GLN A 72 -4.15 4.95 -14.80
N LEU A 73 -2.97 4.38 -14.58
CA LEU A 73 -1.74 5.15 -14.32
C LEU A 73 -1.37 6.12 -15.45
N LYS A 74 -1.66 5.77 -16.71
CA LYS A 74 -1.41 6.64 -17.87
C LYS A 74 -2.46 7.73 -18.02
N THR A 75 -3.72 7.45 -17.69
CA THR A 75 -4.83 8.39 -17.89
C THR A 75 -5.09 9.28 -16.68
N THR A 76 -4.71 8.84 -15.48
CA THR A 76 -4.94 9.58 -14.25
C THR A 76 -3.92 10.71 -14.11
N ASN A 77 -4.41 11.94 -14.11
CA ASN A 77 -3.60 13.11 -13.78
C ASN A 77 -3.54 13.26 -12.25
N PHE A 78 -2.57 12.58 -11.63
CA PHE A 78 -2.39 12.61 -10.17
C PHE A 78 -2.17 14.03 -9.65
N ASP A 79 -1.47 14.89 -10.40
CA ASP A 79 -1.16 16.25 -9.99
C ASP A 79 -2.41 17.16 -9.92
N GLU A 80 -3.51 16.78 -10.58
CA GLU A 80 -4.81 17.48 -10.52
C GLU A 80 -5.79 16.86 -9.51
N MET A 81 -5.42 15.79 -8.81
CA MET A 81 -6.27 15.17 -7.80
C MET A 81 -6.36 16.05 -6.54
N THR A 82 -7.56 16.12 -5.96
CA THR A 82 -7.73 16.65 -4.61
C THR A 82 -7.10 15.72 -3.57
N ASP A 83 -6.74 16.24 -2.40
CA ASP A 83 -6.16 15.42 -1.33
C ASP A 83 -7.11 14.27 -0.91
N GLN A 84 -8.43 14.49 -0.94
CA GLN A 84 -9.42 13.45 -0.66
C GLN A 84 -9.43 12.36 -1.73
N GLN A 85 -9.30 12.71 -3.01
CA GLN A 85 -9.22 11.74 -4.10
C GLN A 85 -7.92 10.93 -4.03
N ALA A 86 -6.82 11.58 -3.70
CA ALA A 86 -5.53 10.92 -3.51
C ALA A 86 -5.57 9.94 -2.32
N GLU A 87 -6.12 10.37 -1.18
CA GLU A 87 -6.30 9.53 0.01
C GLU A 87 -7.23 8.33 -0.25
N ALA A 88 -8.35 8.55 -0.95
CA ALA A 88 -9.24 7.46 -1.35
C ALA A 88 -8.53 6.45 -2.28
N SER A 89 -7.70 6.93 -3.20
CA SER A 89 -6.91 6.06 -4.10
C SER A 89 -5.89 5.22 -3.33
N ILE A 90 -5.21 5.83 -2.36
CA ILE A 90 -4.27 5.15 -1.44
C ILE A 90 -5.00 4.04 -0.67
N GLN A 91 -6.15 4.34 -0.08
CA GLN A 91 -6.93 3.37 0.70
C GLN A 91 -7.49 2.24 -0.16
N LEU A 92 -7.94 2.53 -1.38
CA LEU A 92 -8.39 1.50 -2.32
C LEU A 92 -7.27 0.51 -2.67
N ILE A 93 -6.05 1.00 -2.85
CA ILE A 93 -4.88 0.15 -3.11
C ILE A 93 -4.54 -0.70 -1.88
N ASP A 94 -4.55 -0.12 -0.68
CA ASP A 94 -4.31 -0.87 0.56
C ASP A 94 -5.36 -1.96 0.80
N ALA A 95 -6.62 -1.66 0.52
CA ALA A 95 -7.71 -2.62 0.60
C ALA A 95 -7.52 -3.75 -0.42
N ALA A 96 -7.12 -3.43 -1.66
CA ALA A 96 -6.85 -4.43 -2.69
C ALA A 96 -5.68 -5.35 -2.31
N ILE A 97 -4.57 -4.78 -1.81
CA ILE A 97 -3.43 -5.55 -1.31
C ILE A 97 -3.86 -6.46 -0.15
N SER A 98 -4.66 -5.94 0.78
CA SER A 98 -5.14 -6.70 1.94
C SER A 98 -6.06 -7.84 1.52
N LEU A 99 -6.92 -7.60 0.53
CA LEU A 99 -7.80 -8.62 -0.04
C LEU A 99 -7.00 -9.73 -0.71
N LEU A 100 -6.00 -9.39 -1.53
CA LEU A 100 -5.11 -10.37 -2.14
C LEU A 100 -4.36 -11.20 -1.08
N LYS A 101 -3.84 -10.56 -0.03
CA LYS A 101 -3.22 -11.26 1.10
C LYS A 101 -4.18 -12.24 1.77
N SER A 102 -5.42 -11.84 1.98
CA SER A 102 -6.45 -12.73 2.57
C SER A 102 -6.79 -13.92 1.67
N ALA A 103 -6.65 -13.76 0.35
CA ALA A 103 -6.80 -14.82 -0.65
C ALA A 103 -5.53 -15.70 -0.79
N GLY A 104 -4.50 -15.50 0.05
CA GLY A 104 -3.23 -16.21 -0.01
C GLY A 104 -2.26 -15.70 -1.08
N ILE A 105 -2.60 -14.62 -1.78
CA ILE A 105 -1.76 -13.97 -2.78
C ILE A 105 -0.91 -12.92 -2.07
N ASN A 106 0.35 -13.26 -1.80
CA ASN A 106 1.30 -12.36 -1.16
C ASN A 106 2.06 -11.59 -2.23
N ILE A 107 1.55 -10.40 -2.56
CA ILE A 107 2.29 -9.40 -3.33
C ILE A 107 2.85 -8.36 -2.39
#